data_AF-A0A6M7WZD1-F1
#
_entry.id   AF-A0A6M7WZD1-F1
#
_cell.length_a   1.000
_cell.length_b   1.000
_cell.length_c   1.000
_cell.angle_alpha   90.00
_cell.angle_beta   90.00
_cell.angle_gamma   90.00
#
_symmetry.space_group_name_H-M   'P 1'
#
loop_
_entity.id
_entity.type
_entity.pdbx_description
1 polymer ?
#
loop_
_entity_poly.entity_id
_entity_poly.type
_entity_poly.pdbx_seq_one_letter_code
_entity_poly.pdbx_strand_id
1 'polypeptide(L)'
;MQQATLTATVDGAPWKADFGLAVTTPIAGKPVLTISGTSNAGGATSTFIASFPVPASGSLIGTFPIHRGIMGTVPTASFNMPQRSTDILEQGFTMAEGAIVVESFDPDKKTISGHFSAKGQTRAKTASIVITDGAFANVPVNPDPAAQ
;
A
#
# COMPACT_ATOMS: atom_id res chain seq x y z
N MET A 1 -15.60 16.24 7.42
CA MET A 1 -14.91 14.97 7.08
C MET A 1 -13.46 15.32 6.75
N GLN A 2 -12.46 14.76 7.44
CA GLN A 2 -11.07 14.93 7.01
C GLN A 2 -10.86 14.08 5.75
N GLN A 3 -10.22 14.65 4.72
CA GLN A 3 -9.98 13.94 3.46
C GLN A 3 -8.85 12.92 3.64
N ALA A 4 -9.09 11.68 3.20
CA ALA A 4 -8.04 10.65 3.17
C ALA A 4 -6.87 11.15 2.31
N THR A 5 -5.66 11.03 2.82
CA THR A 5 -4.44 11.46 2.13
C THR A 5 -3.47 10.29 2.04
N LEU A 6 -2.87 10.10 0.86
CA LEU A 6 -1.77 9.16 0.64
C LEU A 6 -0.73 9.85 -0.24
N THR A 7 0.47 10.03 0.30
CA THR A 7 1.58 10.75 -0.36
C THR A 7 2.87 9.97 -0.20
N ALA A 8 3.85 10.22 -1.07
CA ALA A 8 5.20 9.69 -0.96
C ALA A 8 6.18 10.51 -1.81
N THR A 9 7.48 10.19 -1.69
CA THR A 9 8.50 10.53 -2.66
C THR A 9 8.89 9.26 -3.43
N VAL A 10 8.75 9.27 -4.75
CA VAL A 10 9.03 8.14 -5.64
C VAL A 10 10.20 8.52 -6.55
N ASP A 11 11.35 7.85 -6.40
CA ASP A 11 12.61 8.15 -7.08
C ASP A 11 12.99 9.65 -7.03
N GLY A 12 12.75 10.28 -5.88
CA GLY A 12 13.04 11.71 -5.64
C GLY A 12 11.95 12.68 -6.12
N ALA A 13 10.90 12.20 -6.80
CA ALA A 13 9.77 13.03 -7.24
C ALA A 13 8.57 12.91 -6.28
N PRO A 14 7.85 14.00 -6.00
CA PRO A 14 6.66 13.93 -5.16
C PRO A 14 5.55 13.14 -5.85
N TRP A 15 4.89 12.28 -5.09
CA TRP A 15 3.74 11.50 -5.51
C TRP A 15 2.59 11.71 -4.53
N LYS A 16 1.39 11.89 -5.07
CA LYS A 16 0.16 12.04 -4.29
C LYS A 16 -0.96 11.28 -4.97
N ALA A 17 -1.65 10.43 -4.21
CA ALA A 17 -2.86 9.79 -4.69
C ALA A 17 -4.01 10.79 -4.76
N ASP A 18 -4.84 10.68 -5.81
CA ASP A 18 -6.11 11.39 -5.92
C ASP A 18 -7.17 10.76 -5.01
N PHE A 19 -7.06 9.45 -4.79
CA PHE A 19 -7.90 8.68 -3.89
C PHE A 19 -7.10 7.56 -3.21
N GLY A 20 -7.42 7.28 -1.95
CA GLY A 20 -6.83 6.19 -1.17
C GLY A 20 -7.89 5.47 -0.33
N LEU A 21 -7.76 4.16 -0.23
CA LEU A 21 -8.68 3.30 0.52
C LEU A 21 -7.95 2.09 1.09
N ALA A 22 -8.45 1.57 2.21
CA ALA A 22 -8.00 0.33 2.79
C ALA A 22 -9.14 -0.69 2.80
N VAL A 23 -8.89 -1.90 2.30
CA VAL A 23 -9.90 -2.97 2.23
C VAL A 23 -9.43 -4.20 2.96
N THR A 24 -10.29 -4.74 3.82
CA THR A 24 -10.05 -6.04 4.47
C THR A 24 -10.67 -7.13 3.62
N THR A 25 -9.88 -8.11 3.18
CA THR A 25 -10.39 -9.25 2.40
C THR A 25 -9.89 -10.55 3.01
N PRO A 26 -10.75 -11.57 3.17
CA PRO A 26 -10.30 -12.90 3.58
C PRO A 26 -9.51 -13.56 2.45
N ILE A 27 -8.25 -13.95 2.74
CA ILE A 27 -7.40 -14.72 1.84
C ILE A 27 -7.03 -16.02 2.56
N ALA A 28 -7.39 -17.16 1.96
CA ALA A 28 -7.21 -18.48 2.57
C ALA A 28 -7.74 -18.55 4.03
N GLY A 29 -8.89 -17.90 4.28
CA GLY A 29 -9.53 -17.85 5.59
C GLY A 29 -8.91 -16.89 6.61
N LYS A 30 -7.90 -16.10 6.21
CA LYS A 30 -7.27 -15.09 7.09
C LYS A 30 -7.57 -13.68 6.61
N PRO A 31 -7.93 -12.74 7.50
CA PRO A 31 -8.14 -11.34 7.13
C PRO A 31 -6.81 -10.72 6.66
N VAL A 32 -6.83 -10.08 5.50
CA VAL A 32 -5.70 -9.32 4.95
C VAL A 32 -6.17 -7.91 4.67
N LEU A 33 -5.49 -6.93 5.25
CA LEU A 33 -5.75 -5.52 4.99
C LEU A 33 -4.90 -5.06 3.81
N THR A 34 -5.54 -4.44 2.82
CA THR A 34 -4.88 -3.88 1.64
C THR A 34 -5.11 -2.39 1.59
N ILE A 35 -4.05 -1.61 1.74
CA ILE A 35 -4.03 -0.16 1.50
C ILE A 35 -3.67 0.06 0.04
N SER A 36 -4.46 0.89 -0.64
CA SER A 36 -4.17 1.29 -2.01
C SER A 36 -4.40 2.77 -2.20
N GLY A 37 -3.67 3.37 -3.13
CA GLY A 37 -4.01 4.67 -3.65
C GLY A 37 -3.47 4.87 -5.05
N THR A 38 -4.22 5.66 -5.82
CA THR A 38 -3.96 5.88 -7.24
C THR A 38 -3.86 7.36 -7.53
N SER A 39 -2.87 7.72 -8.35
CA SER A 39 -2.66 9.05 -8.89
C SER A 39 -2.87 9.02 -10.40
N ASN A 40 -3.53 10.03 -10.95
CA ASN A 40 -3.70 10.28 -12.37
C ASN A 40 -3.05 11.61 -12.80
N ALA A 41 -2.08 12.09 -12.01
CA ALA A 41 -1.39 13.35 -12.26
C ALA A 41 -0.73 13.36 -13.65
N GLY A 42 -0.93 14.46 -14.38
CA GLY A 42 -0.31 14.65 -15.69
C GLY A 42 -0.78 13.67 -16.79
N GLY A 43 -1.93 13.02 -16.61
CA GLY A 43 -2.45 12.04 -17.57
C GLY A 43 -1.79 10.66 -17.49
N ALA A 44 -0.97 10.41 -16.46
CA ALA A 44 -0.31 9.15 -16.21
C ALA A 44 -0.87 8.49 -14.94
N THR A 45 -1.32 7.24 -15.04
CA THR A 45 -1.87 6.51 -13.89
C THR A 45 -0.76 5.80 -13.12
N SER A 46 -0.74 5.94 -11.80
CA SER A 46 0.15 5.16 -10.95
C SER A 46 -0.56 4.72 -9.68
N THR A 47 -0.31 3.49 -9.24
CA THR A 47 -1.02 2.88 -8.12
C THR A 47 -0.04 2.22 -7.16
N PHE A 48 -0.06 2.66 -5.91
CA PHE A 48 0.58 1.95 -4.80
C PHE A 48 -0.42 0.99 -4.17
N ILE A 49 0.01 -0.24 -3.89
CA ILE A 49 -0.78 -1.27 -3.21
C ILE A 49 0.11 -1.93 -2.18
N ALA A 50 -0.33 -1.97 -0.92
CA ALA A 50 0.32 -2.70 0.16
C ALA A 50 -0.70 -3.58 0.87
N SER A 51 -0.38 -4.85 1.04
CA SER A 51 -1.24 -5.84 1.68
C SER A 51 -0.50 -6.50 2.82
N PHE A 52 -1.14 -6.63 3.98
CA PHE A 52 -0.57 -7.32 5.13
C PHE A 52 -1.63 -8.14 5.88
N PRO A 53 -1.28 -9.34 6.39
CA PRO A 53 -2.17 -10.11 7.24
C PRO A 53 -2.55 -9.28 8.47
N VAL A 54 -3.85 -9.24 8.79
CA VAL A 54 -4.31 -8.64 10.05
C VAL A 54 -3.84 -9.56 11.19
N PRO A 55 -3.14 -9.04 12.21
CA PRO A 55 -2.70 -9.83 13.36
C PRO A 55 -3.88 -10.54 14.05
N ALA A 56 -3.61 -11.68 14.70
CA ALA A 56 -4.64 -12.44 15.42
C ALA A 56 -5.30 -11.64 16.57
N SER A 57 -4.63 -10.60 17.07
CA SER A 57 -5.21 -9.66 18.05
C SER A 57 -6.27 -8.73 17.45
N GLY A 58 -6.43 -8.69 16.12
CA GLY A 58 -7.28 -7.72 15.42
C GLY A 58 -6.70 -6.30 15.36
N SER A 59 -5.58 -6.04 16.03
CA SER A 59 -4.95 -4.72 16.03
C SER A 59 -4.35 -4.40 14.66
N LEU A 60 -4.82 -3.31 14.05
CA LEU A 60 -4.24 -2.78 12.82
C LEU A 60 -2.96 -1.99 13.06
N ILE A 61 -2.73 -1.52 14.29
CA ILE A 61 -1.56 -0.74 14.67
C ILE A 61 -0.34 -1.67 14.77
N GLY A 62 0.75 -1.29 14.11
CA GLY A 62 1.99 -2.05 14.09
C GLY A 62 2.91 -1.73 12.92
N THR A 63 4.04 -2.43 12.89
CA THR A 63 5.01 -2.38 11.80
C THR A 63 4.95 -3.68 11.02
N PHE A 64 4.78 -3.56 9.70
CA PHE A 64 4.62 -4.66 8.75
C PHE A 64 5.78 -4.60 7.75
N PRO A 65 6.89 -5.33 7.99
CA PRO A 65 8.03 -5.39 7.08
C PRO A 65 7.61 -5.99 5.74
N ILE A 66 7.98 -5.32 4.65
CA ILE A 66 7.64 -5.73 3.29
C ILE A 66 8.58 -6.86 2.86
N HIS A 67 8.00 -7.91 2.30
CA HIS A 67 8.75 -9.04 1.75
C HIS A 67 8.31 -9.33 0.30
N ARG A 68 9.19 -10.00 -0.45
CA ARG A 68 8.75 -10.74 -1.63
C ARG A 68 8.05 -12.01 -1.17
N GLY A 69 6.80 -12.22 -1.60
CA GLY A 69 6.06 -13.40 -1.21
C GLY A 69 4.64 -13.42 -1.75
N ILE A 70 3.87 -14.38 -1.24
CA ILE A 70 2.47 -14.56 -1.60
C ILE A 70 1.62 -13.72 -0.65
N MET A 71 0.75 -12.88 -1.22
CA MET A 71 -0.21 -12.08 -0.47
C MET A 71 -1.01 -12.95 0.52
N GLY A 72 -1.14 -12.47 1.76
CA GLY A 72 -1.81 -13.18 2.85
C GLY A 72 -0.93 -14.13 3.67
N THR A 73 0.31 -14.36 3.25
CA THR A 73 1.31 -15.09 4.06
C THR A 73 2.30 -14.15 4.75
N VAL A 74 2.71 -13.09 4.04
CA VAL A 74 3.62 -12.05 4.50
C VAL A 74 3.11 -10.69 4.01
N PRO A 75 3.51 -9.57 4.63
CA PRO A 75 3.27 -8.25 4.05
C PRO A 75 3.96 -8.11 2.69
N THR A 76 3.23 -7.60 1.71
CA THR A 76 3.69 -7.40 0.33
C THR A 76 3.29 -6.02 -0.16
N ALA A 77 4.06 -5.43 -1.06
CA ALA A 77 3.66 -4.18 -1.71
C ALA A 77 4.06 -4.15 -3.20
N SER A 78 3.39 -3.29 -3.96
CA SER A 78 3.67 -3.03 -5.36
C SER A 78 3.42 -1.56 -5.72
N PHE A 79 4.10 -1.10 -6.76
CA PHE A 79 3.85 0.20 -7.38
C PHE A 79 3.71 0.00 -8.88
N ASN A 80 2.54 0.29 -9.43
CA ASN A 80 2.20 0.02 -10.83
C ASN A 80 2.14 1.32 -11.62
N MET A 81 2.72 1.31 -12.83
CA MET A 81 2.76 2.41 -13.79
C MET A 81 2.53 1.85 -15.22
N PRO A 82 1.27 1.56 -15.61
CA PRO A 82 0.98 0.91 -16.88
C PRO A 82 1.54 1.63 -18.11
N GLN A 83 1.57 2.96 -18.10
CA GLN A 83 2.10 3.81 -19.16
C GLN A 83 3.62 3.76 -19.33
N ARG A 84 4.35 3.17 -18.38
CA ARG A 84 5.83 3.12 -18.42
C ARG A 84 6.35 2.26 -19.56
N SER A 85 5.63 1.20 -19.91
CA SER A 85 6.05 0.22 -20.92
C SER A 85 4.85 -0.52 -21.49
N THR A 86 4.96 -0.96 -22.74
CA THR A 86 4.02 -1.90 -23.34
C THR A 86 4.23 -3.34 -22.85
N ASP A 87 5.39 -3.66 -22.27
CA ASP A 87 5.65 -4.95 -21.64
C ASP A 87 5.11 -4.98 -20.21
N ILE A 88 4.18 -5.89 -19.95
CA ILE A 88 3.54 -6.10 -18.64
C ILE A 88 4.55 -6.41 -17.52
N LEU A 89 5.71 -7.01 -17.85
CA LEU A 89 6.76 -7.31 -16.88
C LEU A 89 7.52 -6.06 -16.41
N GLU A 90 7.39 -4.96 -17.16
CA GLU A 90 8.02 -3.66 -16.92
C GLU A 90 7.05 -2.61 -16.37
N GLN A 91 5.74 -2.88 -16.40
CA GLN A 91 4.70 -1.95 -15.95
C GLN A 91 4.58 -1.82 -14.44
N GLY A 92 5.11 -2.77 -13.67
CA GLY A 92 4.91 -2.81 -12.22
C GLY A 92 6.17 -3.20 -11.46
N PHE A 93 6.34 -2.57 -10.31
CA PHE A 93 7.41 -2.85 -9.37
C PHE A 93 6.88 -3.71 -8.24
N THR A 94 7.55 -4.84 -7.99
CA THR A 94 7.32 -5.65 -6.80
C THR A 94 8.29 -5.22 -5.71
N MET A 95 7.76 -4.82 -4.56
CA MET A 95 8.57 -4.37 -3.43
C MET A 95 9.17 -5.57 -2.70
N ALA A 96 10.40 -5.41 -2.23
CA ALA A 96 11.18 -6.45 -1.57
C ALA A 96 11.72 -6.03 -0.20
N GLU A 97 11.79 -4.72 0.04
CA GLU A 97 12.31 -4.12 1.26
C GLU A 97 11.43 -2.93 1.65
N GLY A 98 11.51 -2.54 2.91
CA GLY A 98 10.75 -1.43 3.50
C GLY A 98 9.71 -1.93 4.50
N ALA A 99 8.80 -1.06 4.89
CA ALA A 99 7.75 -1.37 5.83
C ALA A 99 6.52 -0.48 5.62
N ILE A 100 5.36 -1.01 6.00
CA ILE A 100 4.18 -0.20 6.31
C ILE A 100 4.10 -0.10 7.83
N VAL A 101 3.95 1.11 8.35
CA VAL A 101 3.72 1.36 9.77
C VAL A 101 2.35 1.99 9.92
N VAL A 102 1.45 1.30 10.60
CA VAL A 102 0.15 1.84 11.01
C VAL A 102 0.31 2.35 12.43
N GLU A 103 0.16 3.65 12.62
CA GLU A 103 0.40 4.33 13.89
C GLU A 103 -0.89 4.50 14.68
N SER A 104 -2.01 4.67 14.00
CA SER A 104 -3.31 4.89 14.62
C SER A 104 -4.44 4.24 13.85
N PHE A 105 -5.45 3.79 14.60
CA PHE A 105 -6.76 3.40 14.10
C PHE A 105 -7.82 4.16 14.90
N ASP A 106 -8.67 4.91 14.21
CA ASP A 106 -9.85 5.57 14.76
C ASP A 106 -11.05 4.62 14.58
N PRO A 107 -11.58 4.01 15.66
CA PRO A 107 -12.67 3.04 15.56
C PRO A 107 -14.01 3.68 15.20
N ASP A 108 -14.24 4.94 15.57
CA ASP A 108 -15.51 5.63 15.28
C ASP A 108 -15.59 6.01 13.80
N LYS A 109 -14.47 6.48 13.24
CA LYS A 109 -14.37 6.84 11.83
C LYS A 109 -13.97 5.69 10.92
N LYS A 110 -13.50 4.58 11.51
CA LYS A 110 -12.93 3.42 10.81
C LYS A 110 -11.80 3.83 9.87
N THR A 111 -10.88 4.65 10.36
CA THR A 111 -9.77 5.17 9.57
C THR A 111 -8.42 4.82 10.18
N ILE A 112 -7.43 4.56 9.33
CA ILE A 112 -6.04 4.38 9.74
C ILE A 112 -5.16 5.54 9.26
N SER A 113 -4.07 5.76 10.00
CA SER A 113 -3.00 6.69 9.64
C SER A 113 -1.64 6.09 9.99
N GLY A 114 -0.60 6.51 9.27
CA GLY A 114 0.75 6.03 9.44
C GLY A 114 1.67 6.40 8.29
N HIS A 115 2.75 5.65 8.12
CA HIS A 115 3.79 5.92 7.13
C HIS A 115 4.29 4.64 6.46
N PHE A 116 5.00 4.79 5.35
CA PHE A 116 5.60 3.68 4.63
C PHE A 116 6.86 4.09 3.87
N SER A 117 7.70 3.09 3.62
CA SER A 117 8.80 3.17 2.66
C SER A 117 8.93 1.83 1.98
N ALA A 118 9.42 1.83 0.75
CA ALA A 118 9.58 0.59 -0.01
C ALA A 118 10.70 0.71 -1.04
N LYS A 119 11.35 -0.42 -1.34
CA LYS A 119 12.21 -0.56 -2.51
C LYS A 119 11.80 -1.80 -3.28
N GLY A 120 11.83 -1.68 -4.61
CA GLY A 120 11.34 -2.74 -5.49
C GLY A 120 12.01 -2.74 -6.85
N GLN A 121 11.63 -3.73 -7.65
CA GLN A 121 12.11 -3.90 -9.01
C GLN A 121 10.98 -4.37 -9.93
N THR A 122 11.13 -4.14 -11.23
CA THR A 122 10.25 -4.74 -12.24
C THR A 122 10.38 -6.27 -12.22
N ARG A 123 9.36 -6.97 -12.74
CA ARG A 123 9.41 -8.45 -12.79
C ARG A 123 10.54 -8.94 -13.70
N ALA A 124 10.84 -8.18 -14.75
CA ALA A 124 11.98 -8.42 -15.63
C ALA A 124 13.35 -8.12 -14.98
N LYS A 125 13.36 -7.47 -13.79
CA LYS A 125 14.57 -7.07 -13.04
C LYS A 125 15.50 -6.11 -13.78
N THR A 126 14.97 -5.34 -14.70
CA THR A 126 15.70 -4.37 -15.52
C THR A 126 15.71 -2.96 -14.90
N ALA A 127 14.76 -2.68 -14.01
CA ALA A 127 14.65 -1.40 -13.33
C ALA A 127 14.29 -1.56 -11.84
N SER A 128 14.69 -0.57 -11.04
CA SER A 128 14.41 -0.46 -9.62
C SER A 128 13.62 0.81 -9.32
N ILE A 129 12.96 0.84 -8.17
CA ILE A 129 12.23 2.00 -7.65
C ILE A 129 12.49 2.13 -6.15
N VAL A 130 12.56 3.37 -5.67
CA VAL A 130 12.67 3.71 -4.25
C VAL A 130 11.51 4.64 -3.88
N ILE A 131 10.80 4.26 -2.82
CA ILE A 131 9.73 5.04 -2.23
C ILE A 131 10.15 5.43 -0.80
N THR A 132 10.25 6.73 -0.55
CA THR A 132 10.54 7.31 0.77
C THR A 132 9.42 8.25 1.19
N ASP A 133 9.43 8.64 2.47
CA ASP A 133 8.53 9.65 3.02
C ASP A 133 7.04 9.37 2.73
N GLY A 134 6.70 8.08 2.60
CA GLY A 134 5.35 7.64 2.38
C GLY A 134 4.52 7.92 3.61
N ALA A 135 3.36 8.56 3.45
CA ALA A 135 2.45 8.87 4.54
C ALA A 135 1.02 8.61 4.11
N PHE A 136 0.23 8.06 5.03
CA PHE A 136 -1.22 7.93 4.87
C PHE A 136 -1.93 8.49 6.09
N ALA A 137 -3.00 9.25 5.87
CA ALA A 137 -3.78 9.85 6.93
C ALA A 137 -5.26 9.70 6.64
N ASN A 138 -6.02 9.32 7.67
CA ASN A 138 -7.48 9.17 7.63
C ASN A 138 -7.96 8.23 6.50
N VAL A 139 -7.20 7.18 6.16
CA VAL A 139 -7.58 6.24 5.11
C VAL A 139 -8.70 5.34 5.64
N PRO A 140 -9.88 5.30 4.98
CA PRO A 140 -11.00 4.50 5.44
C PRO A 140 -10.72 3.00 5.27
N VAL A 141 -11.13 2.20 6.24
CA VAL A 141 -11.02 0.73 6.27
C VAL A 141 -12.40 0.11 6.03
N ASN A 142 -12.51 -0.79 5.04
CA ASN A 142 -13.78 -1.44 4.70
C ASN A 142 -13.63 -2.90 4.19
N PRO A 143 -14.38 -3.90 4.72
CA PRO A 143 -15.11 -3.89 5.98
C PRO A 143 -14.16 -3.76 7.18
N ASP A 144 -14.75 -3.40 8.31
CA ASP A 144 -14.05 -3.36 9.60
C ASP A 144 -13.55 -4.77 9.96
N PRO A 145 -12.23 -4.99 10.15
CA PRO A 145 -11.71 -6.30 10.52
C PRO A 145 -12.20 -6.78 11.89
N ALA A 146 -12.68 -5.89 12.77
CA ALA A 146 -13.27 -6.26 14.06
C ALA A 146 -14.75 -6.67 13.99
N ALA A 147 -15.38 -6.55 12.81
CA ALA A 147 -16.79 -6.90 12.60
C ALA A 147 -17.00 -8.29 11.96
N GLN A 148 -15.96 -9.12 11.89
CA GLN A 148 -15.98 -10.49 11.34
C GLN A 148 -15.86 -11.54 12.44
#